data_AF-W2D373-F1
#
_entry.id   AF-W2D373-F1
#
_cell.length_a   1.000
_cell.length_b   1.000
_cell.length_c   1.000
_cell.angle_alpha   90.00
_cell.angle_beta   90.00
_cell.angle_gamma   90.00
#
_symmetry.space_group_name_H-M   'P 1'
#
loop_
_entity.id
_entity.type
_entity.pdbx_description
1 polymer ?
#
loop_
_entity_poly.entity_id
_entity_poly.type
_entity_poly.pdbx_seq_one_letter_code
_entity_poly.pdbx_strand_id
1 'polypeptide(L)'
;MTPEVFDFLRELRANNNREWFQDNKKRYDALRADFISDVGQLINRIATFDPEIAGLDARSCVYRIYRDLRFSPDKTPYKTYFSAYMTGFGGRSSAYGGYYIHLEPDTPQLAGGVWCPTSPMLKQLRRDICDNMDELAAIIDTPAFRRTFGTFTGEQLTRMPQGFPADTPRGELLRFKSYVVMSVKPESYFTAPDWLD
;
A
#
# COMPACT_ATOMS: atom_id res chain seq x y z
N MET A 1 4.02 9.17 13.77
CA MET A 1 3.43 8.04 14.53
C MET A 1 4.14 7.86 15.86
N THR A 2 3.49 7.30 16.88
CA THR A 2 4.14 7.01 18.16
C THR A 2 5.04 5.77 18.05
N PRO A 3 6.25 5.76 18.64
CA PRO A 3 7.12 4.57 18.64
C PRO A 3 6.46 3.32 19.22
N GLU A 4 5.54 3.50 20.16
CA GLU A 4 4.77 2.44 20.82
C GLU A 4 4.03 1.53 19.83
N VAL A 5 3.67 2.02 18.63
CA VAL A 5 2.99 1.21 17.62
C VAL A 5 3.83 0.00 17.22
N PHE A 6 5.14 0.16 17.04
CA PHE A 6 6.01 -0.94 16.61
C PHE A 6 6.26 -1.92 17.75
N ASP A 7 6.40 -1.43 18.98
CA ASP A 7 6.55 -2.29 20.16
C ASP A 7 5.30 -3.15 20.38
N PHE A 8 4.11 -2.55 20.32
CA PHE A 8 2.86 -3.29 20.40
C PHE A 8 2.75 -4.37 19.31
N LEU A 9 3.14 -4.05 18.07
CA LEU A 9 3.07 -5.01 16.97
C LEU A 9 4.10 -6.15 17.11
N ARG A 10 5.28 -5.89 17.68
CA ARG A 10 6.25 -6.95 18.05
C ARG A 10 5.71 -7.86 19.14
N GLU A 11 5.15 -7.28 20.19
CA GLU A 11 4.52 -8.04 21.28
C GLU A 11 3.35 -8.89 20.77
N LEU A 12 2.50 -8.32 19.91
CA LEU A 12 1.41 -9.04 19.25
C LEU A 12 1.93 -10.17 18.36
N ARG A 13 3.03 -9.97 17.63
CA ARG A 13 3.67 -11.02 16.82
C ARG A 13 4.11 -12.19 17.70
N ALA A 14 4.70 -11.91 18.87
CA ALA A 14 5.11 -12.94 19.83
C ALA A 14 3.92 -13.62 20.55
N ASN A 15 2.81 -12.92 20.73
CA ASN A 15 1.66 -13.36 21.53
C ASN A 15 0.35 -13.37 20.71
N ASN A 16 0.38 -13.83 19.46
CA ASN A 16 -0.75 -13.72 18.53
C ASN A 16 -1.87 -14.71 18.85
N ASN A 17 -2.57 -14.47 19.96
CA ASN A 17 -3.70 -15.24 20.44
C ASN A 17 -4.78 -14.30 21.01
N ARG A 18 -6.00 -14.83 21.15
CA ARG A 18 -7.17 -14.02 21.52
C ARG A 18 -7.09 -13.47 22.93
N GLU A 19 -6.59 -14.26 23.89
CA GLU A 19 -6.51 -13.89 25.30
C GLU A 19 -5.61 -12.68 25.49
N TRP A 20 -4.36 -12.76 25.00
CA TRP A 20 -3.41 -11.65 25.06
C TRP A 20 -3.96 -10.40 24.38
N PHE A 21 -4.62 -10.53 23.22
CA PHE A 21 -5.20 -9.39 22.54
C PHE A 21 -6.37 -8.75 23.30
N GLN A 22 -7.19 -9.52 24.02
CA GLN A 22 -8.24 -8.95 24.85
C GLN A 22 -7.66 -8.14 26.01
N ASP A 23 -6.64 -8.67 26.68
CA ASP A 23 -5.96 -7.97 27.77
C ASP A 23 -5.30 -6.66 27.30
N ASN A 24 -4.81 -6.64 26.06
CA ASN A 24 -4.15 -5.49 25.45
C ASN A 24 -5.08 -4.65 24.54
N LYS A 25 -6.39 -4.93 24.56
CA LYS A 25 -7.35 -4.32 23.62
C LYS A 25 -7.42 -2.80 23.73
N LYS A 26 -7.33 -2.27 24.94
CA LYS A 26 -7.33 -0.82 25.18
C LYS A 26 -6.13 -0.12 24.54
N ARG A 27 -4.94 -0.73 24.62
CA ARG A 27 -3.70 -0.23 24.00
C ARG A 27 -3.83 -0.24 22.48
N TYR A 28 -4.33 -1.34 21.91
CA TYR A 28 -4.65 -1.42 20.48
C TYR A 28 -5.62 -0.32 20.03
N ASP A 29 -6.69 -0.06 20.78
CA ASP A 29 -7.69 0.94 20.40
C ASP A 29 -7.14 2.36 20.39
N ALA A 30 -6.29 2.70 21.37
CA ALA A 30 -5.58 3.97 21.41
C ALA A 30 -4.64 4.12 20.21
N LEU A 31 -3.74 3.15 19.98
CA LEU A 31 -2.80 3.16 18.85
C LEU A 31 -3.53 3.20 17.50
N ARG A 32 -4.68 2.53 17.38
CA ARG A 32 -5.50 2.58 16.17
C ARG A 32 -6.14 3.95 15.97
N ALA A 33 -6.57 4.62 17.05
CA ALA A 33 -7.13 5.96 16.96
C ALA A 33 -6.07 6.95 16.46
N ASP A 34 -4.85 6.86 17.00
CA ASP A 34 -3.71 7.67 16.57
C ASP A 34 -3.37 7.40 15.09
N PHE A 35 -3.33 6.13 14.68
CA PHE A 35 -3.10 5.77 13.28
C PHE A 35 -4.18 6.32 12.34
N ILE A 36 -5.45 6.32 12.75
CA ILE A 36 -6.54 6.94 11.96
C ILE A 36 -6.33 8.46 11.85
N SER A 37 -5.90 9.12 12.93
CA SER A 37 -5.58 10.55 12.92
C SER A 37 -4.44 10.85 11.95
N ASP A 38 -3.35 10.08 12.00
CA ASP A 38 -2.20 10.19 11.10
C ASP A 38 -2.60 9.97 9.63
N VAL A 39 -3.46 8.99 9.34
CA VAL A 39 -4.01 8.76 8.00
C VAL A 39 -4.85 9.96 7.54
N GLY A 40 -5.61 10.60 8.43
CA GLY A 40 -6.36 11.81 8.11
C GLY A 40 -5.44 12.99 7.72
N GLN A 41 -4.33 13.15 8.43
CA GLN A 41 -3.32 14.16 8.08
C GLN A 41 -2.66 13.84 6.73
N LEU A 42 -2.34 12.57 6.49
CA LEU A 42 -1.78 12.12 5.22
C LEU A 42 -2.74 12.36 4.04
N ILE A 43 -4.03 12.09 4.21
CA ILE A 43 -5.07 12.41 3.22
C ILE A 43 -5.04 13.90 2.88
N ASN A 44 -5.00 14.78 3.87
CA ASN A 44 -4.96 16.23 3.65
C ASN A 44 -3.68 16.67 2.92
N ARG A 45 -2.53 16.05 3.21
CA ARG A 45 -1.26 16.32 2.51
C ARG A 45 -1.31 15.86 1.06
N ILE A 46 -1.78 14.62 0.81
CA ILE A 46 -1.91 14.07 -0.54
C ILE A 46 -2.89 14.91 -1.37
N ALA A 47 -4.00 15.35 -0.77
CA ALA A 47 -5.00 16.19 -1.42
C ALA A 47 -4.47 17.52 -1.98
N THR A 48 -3.28 17.96 -1.56
CA THR A 48 -2.64 19.16 -2.12
C THR A 48 -2.13 18.98 -3.54
N PHE A 49 -1.84 17.74 -3.96
CA PHE A 49 -1.36 17.41 -5.31
C PHE A 49 -2.24 16.38 -6.03
N ASP A 50 -3.11 15.66 -5.30
CA ASP A 50 -4.09 14.72 -5.86
C ASP A 50 -5.49 15.02 -5.30
N PRO A 51 -6.30 15.85 -5.99
CA PRO A 51 -7.59 16.30 -5.48
C PRO A 51 -8.62 15.16 -5.37
N GLU A 52 -8.41 14.00 -6.01
CA GLU A 52 -9.33 12.86 -5.91
C GLU A 52 -9.34 12.26 -4.49
N ILE A 53 -8.27 12.46 -3.73
CA ILE A 53 -8.11 11.98 -2.35
C ILE A 53 -8.77 12.92 -1.33
N ALA A 54 -9.16 14.14 -1.74
CA ALA A 54 -9.69 15.14 -0.83
C ALA A 54 -10.99 14.68 -0.13
N GLY A 55 -11.07 14.89 1.18
CA GLY A 55 -12.29 14.63 1.96
C GLY A 55 -12.59 13.17 2.24
N LEU A 56 -11.69 12.23 1.95
CA LEU A 56 -11.84 10.83 2.35
C LEU A 56 -11.95 10.71 3.88
N ASP A 57 -12.90 9.88 4.35
CA ASP A 57 -12.93 9.47 5.76
C ASP A 57 -11.76 8.51 6.05
N ALA A 58 -10.79 8.97 6.83
CA ALA A 58 -9.61 8.19 7.23
C ALA A 58 -9.98 6.82 7.84
N ARG A 59 -11.08 6.73 8.61
CA ARG A 59 -11.53 5.46 9.20
C ARG A 59 -11.93 4.45 8.12
N SER A 60 -12.53 4.93 7.04
CA SER A 60 -12.91 4.13 5.88
C SER A 60 -11.69 3.64 5.07
N CYS A 61 -10.52 4.26 5.23
CA CYS A 61 -9.26 3.90 4.57
C CYS A 61 -8.42 2.87 5.37
N VAL A 62 -8.63 2.76 6.69
CA VAL A 62 -7.80 1.90 7.58
C VAL A 62 -8.33 0.46 7.64
N TYR A 63 -7.47 -0.52 7.31
CA TYR A 63 -7.79 -1.95 7.39
C TYR A 63 -8.00 -2.43 8.83
N ARG A 64 -8.85 -3.45 8.97
CA ARG A 64 -9.03 -4.17 10.24
C ARG A 64 -7.80 -5.02 10.55
N ILE A 65 -7.49 -5.17 11.85
CA ILE A 65 -6.42 -6.03 12.35
C ILE A 65 -6.75 -7.53 12.22
N TYR A 66 -8.03 -7.91 12.23
CA TYR A 66 -8.44 -9.31 12.18
C TYR A 66 -8.12 -9.95 10.82
N ARG A 67 -7.56 -11.17 10.85
CA ARG A 67 -7.30 -11.99 9.67
C ARG A 67 -8.53 -12.78 9.23
N ASP A 68 -8.61 -13.07 7.94
CA ASP A 68 -9.50 -14.11 7.43
C ASP A 68 -8.74 -15.44 7.42
N LEU A 69 -9.21 -16.42 8.20
CA LEU A 69 -8.50 -17.66 8.44
C LEU A 69 -9.05 -18.86 7.67
N ARG A 70 -10.13 -18.68 6.91
CA ARG A 70 -10.86 -19.79 6.26
C ARG A 70 -9.96 -20.64 5.37
N PHE A 71 -9.06 -19.97 4.64
CA PHE A 71 -8.16 -20.61 3.67
C PHE A 71 -6.67 -20.48 4.03
N SER A 72 -6.34 -19.80 5.14
CA SER A 72 -4.95 -19.58 5.55
C SER A 72 -4.39 -20.82 6.26
N PRO A 73 -3.21 -21.36 5.88
CA PRO A 73 -2.54 -22.41 6.64
C PRO A 73 -2.07 -21.91 8.01
N ASP A 74 -1.65 -20.65 8.09
CA ASP A 74 -1.38 -19.93 9.33
C ASP A 74 -2.70 -19.49 9.97
N LYS A 75 -2.95 -19.95 11.21
CA LYS A 75 -4.18 -19.72 11.96
C LYS A 75 -4.08 -18.60 13.00
N THR A 76 -3.02 -17.79 12.97
CA THR A 76 -2.91 -16.65 13.87
C THR A 76 -4.05 -15.64 13.63
N PRO A 77 -4.80 -15.21 14.67
CA PRO A 77 -6.03 -14.43 14.53
C PRO A 77 -5.83 -12.98 14.05
N TYR A 78 -4.67 -12.39 14.31
CA TYR A 78 -4.43 -10.97 14.09
C TYR A 78 -3.31 -10.72 13.09
N LYS A 79 -3.44 -9.64 12.32
CA LYS A 79 -2.34 -9.05 11.55
C LYS A 79 -1.36 -8.41 12.51
N THR A 80 -0.08 -8.54 12.22
CA THR A 80 1.02 -7.92 12.96
C THR A 80 1.41 -6.57 12.38
N TYR A 81 0.45 -5.88 11.77
CA TYR A 81 0.66 -4.61 11.11
C TYR A 81 -0.60 -3.74 11.09
N PHE A 82 -0.40 -2.42 11.04
CA PHE A 82 -1.43 -1.46 10.65
C PHE A 82 -1.28 -1.09 9.19
N SER A 83 -2.41 -0.83 8.52
CA SER A 83 -2.36 -0.39 7.13
C SER A 83 -3.59 0.39 6.71
N ALA A 84 -3.39 1.28 5.74
CA ALA A 84 -4.47 2.05 5.13
C ALA A 84 -4.25 2.17 3.63
N TYR A 85 -5.36 2.19 2.87
CA TYR A 85 -5.36 2.47 1.44
C TYR A 85 -6.27 3.67 1.16
N MET A 86 -5.72 4.68 0.50
CA MET A 86 -6.37 5.95 0.18
C MET A 86 -6.48 6.04 -1.34
N THR A 87 -7.71 6.09 -1.84
CA THR A 87 -8.05 6.11 -3.27
C THR A 87 -9.34 6.90 -3.44
N GLY A 88 -9.42 7.72 -4.48
CA GLY A 88 -10.54 8.67 -4.64
C GLY A 88 -11.88 8.01 -4.99
N PHE A 89 -11.84 6.78 -5.51
CA PHE A 89 -13.05 6.07 -5.95
C PHE A 89 -13.13 4.69 -5.30
N GLY A 90 -14.33 4.24 -4.92
CA GLY A 90 -14.58 2.85 -4.50
C GLY A 90 -13.98 2.42 -3.15
N GLY A 91 -13.26 3.32 -2.46
CA GLY A 91 -12.65 3.06 -1.15
C GLY A 91 -11.65 1.91 -1.17
N ARG A 92 -11.43 1.25 -0.03
CA ARG A 92 -10.42 0.16 0.11
C ARG A 92 -10.62 -1.07 -0.81
N SER A 93 -11.78 -1.19 -1.44
CA SER A 93 -12.11 -2.27 -2.39
C SER A 93 -12.00 -1.82 -3.85
N SER A 94 -11.50 -0.60 -4.07
CA SER A 94 -11.34 -0.02 -5.40
C SER A 94 -10.37 -0.80 -6.27
N ALA A 95 -10.65 -0.82 -7.56
CA ALA A 95 -9.72 -1.28 -8.58
C ALA A 95 -8.85 -0.15 -9.16
N TYR A 96 -9.05 1.10 -8.68
CA TYR A 96 -8.27 2.26 -9.10
C TYR A 96 -6.97 2.40 -8.31
N GLY A 97 -6.08 3.22 -8.83
CA GLY A 97 -4.83 3.57 -8.16
C GLY A 97 -5.06 4.30 -6.85
N GLY A 98 -4.10 4.19 -5.95
CA GLY A 98 -4.13 4.86 -4.67
C GLY A 98 -2.82 4.75 -3.93
N TYR A 99 -2.83 5.31 -2.72
CA TYR A 99 -1.68 5.39 -1.83
C TYR A 99 -1.89 4.41 -0.68
N TYR A 100 -0.82 3.74 -0.27
CA TYR A 100 -0.85 2.71 0.75
C TYR A 100 0.23 2.99 1.79
N ILE A 101 -0.14 2.90 3.05
CA ILE A 101 0.78 2.93 4.19
C ILE A 101 0.68 1.62 4.95
N HIS A 102 1.82 1.09 5.35
CA HIS A 102 1.95 -0.19 6.03
C HIS A 102 2.96 -0.08 7.16
N LEU A 103 2.50 -0.31 8.39
CA LEU A 103 3.34 -0.31 9.58
C LEU A 103 3.44 -1.74 10.07
N GLU A 104 4.52 -2.40 9.70
CA GLU A 104 4.90 -3.69 10.24
C GLU A 104 6.32 -3.56 10.80
N PRO A 105 6.63 -4.14 11.98
CA PRO A 105 7.99 -4.15 12.47
C PRO A 105 8.94 -4.74 11.44
N ASP A 106 10.14 -4.16 11.35
CA ASP A 106 11.23 -4.53 10.43
C ASP A 106 11.01 -4.15 8.94
N THR A 107 9.76 -4.12 8.48
CA THR A 107 9.43 -3.84 7.06
C THR A 107 8.29 -2.82 6.88
N PRO A 108 8.30 -1.66 7.55
CA PRO A 108 7.27 -0.65 7.30
C PRO A 108 7.54 0.04 5.96
N GLN A 109 6.48 0.40 5.26
CA GLN A 109 6.59 0.82 3.87
C GLN A 109 5.44 1.73 3.44
N LEU A 110 5.76 2.53 2.43
CA LEU A 110 4.81 3.29 1.63
C LEU A 110 4.72 2.63 0.25
N ALA A 111 3.52 2.56 -0.31
CA ALA A 111 3.32 2.06 -1.66
C ALA A 111 2.28 2.90 -2.41
N GLY A 112 2.30 2.82 -3.72
CA GLY A 112 1.34 3.52 -4.57
C GLY A 112 1.11 2.78 -5.88
N GLY A 113 -0.08 2.96 -6.45
CA GLY A 113 -0.47 2.41 -7.75
C GLY A 113 -1.66 1.46 -7.67
N VAL A 114 -1.75 0.53 -8.63
CA VAL A 114 -2.90 -0.36 -8.82
C VAL A 114 -2.54 -1.79 -8.43
N TRP A 115 -3.08 -2.23 -7.28
CA TRP A 115 -2.85 -3.58 -6.74
C TRP A 115 -3.98 -4.55 -7.13
N CYS A 116 -3.62 -5.73 -7.63
CA CYS A 116 -4.55 -6.80 -8.03
C CYS A 116 -5.77 -6.32 -8.85
N PRO A 117 -5.57 -5.58 -9.96
CA PRO A 117 -6.68 -5.17 -10.82
C PRO A 117 -7.42 -6.38 -11.40
N THR A 118 -8.71 -6.22 -11.66
CA THR A 118 -9.49 -7.21 -12.41
C THR A 118 -8.93 -7.38 -13.82
N SER A 119 -9.14 -8.54 -14.46
CA SER A 119 -8.63 -8.79 -15.81
C SER A 119 -9.03 -7.70 -16.84
N PRO A 120 -10.28 -7.19 -16.86
CA PRO A 120 -10.65 -6.08 -17.74
C PRO A 120 -9.87 -4.79 -17.44
N MET A 121 -9.74 -4.42 -16.16
CA MET A 121 -9.00 -3.23 -15.74
C MET A 121 -7.51 -3.34 -16.10
N LEU A 122 -6.90 -4.50 -15.86
CA LEU A 122 -5.50 -4.75 -16.19
C LEU A 122 -5.24 -4.67 -17.70
N LYS A 123 -6.18 -5.13 -18.52
CA LYS A 123 -6.11 -5.00 -19.98
C LYS A 123 -6.18 -3.54 -20.41
N GLN A 124 -7.06 -2.75 -19.80
CA GLN A 124 -7.19 -1.32 -20.08
C GLN A 124 -5.92 -0.57 -19.67
N LEU A 125 -5.45 -0.79 -18.43
CA LEU A 125 -4.22 -0.16 -17.92
C LEU A 125 -3.00 -0.45 -18.80
N ARG A 126 -2.87 -1.67 -19.33
CA ARG A 126 -1.81 -2.02 -20.29
C ARG A 126 -1.92 -1.26 -21.61
N ARG A 127 -3.14 -1.00 -22.11
CA ARG A 127 -3.34 -0.19 -23.32
C ARG A 127 -2.91 1.24 -23.05
N ASP A 128 -3.40 1.83 -21.96
CA ASP A 128 -3.08 3.20 -21.59
C ASP A 128 -1.57 3.39 -21.38
N ILE A 129 -0.90 2.41 -20.75
CA ILE A 129 0.57 2.42 -20.60
C ILE A 129 1.28 2.26 -21.95
N CYS A 130 0.78 1.40 -22.84
CA CYS A 130 1.36 1.22 -24.16
C CYS A 130 1.26 2.51 -24.99
N ASP A 131 0.12 3.18 -24.92
CA ASP A 131 -0.15 4.42 -25.66
C ASP A 131 0.65 5.62 -25.10
N ASN A 132 1.00 5.59 -23.81
CA ASN A 132 1.71 6.67 -23.09
C ASN A 132 3.08 6.20 -22.52
N MET A 133 3.74 5.26 -23.21
CA MET A 133 4.94 4.57 -22.70
C MET A 133 6.09 5.53 -22.38
N ASP A 134 6.29 6.54 -23.23
CA ASP A 134 7.39 7.51 -23.09
C ASP A 134 7.14 8.47 -21.92
N GLU A 135 5.89 8.86 -21.66
CA GLU A 135 5.55 9.68 -20.50
C GLU A 135 5.78 8.90 -19.21
N LEU A 136 5.32 7.65 -19.16
CA LEU A 136 5.59 6.77 -18.02
C LEU A 136 7.10 6.59 -17.83
N ALA A 137 7.87 6.45 -18.93
CA ALA A 137 9.34 6.40 -18.91
C ALA A 137 9.94 7.59 -18.21
N ALA A 138 9.55 8.78 -18.66
CA ALA A 138 10.08 10.03 -18.16
C ALA A 138 9.86 10.19 -16.65
N ILE A 139 8.82 9.56 -16.09
CA ILE A 139 8.54 9.55 -14.65
C ILE A 139 9.37 8.48 -13.93
N ILE A 140 9.21 7.21 -14.32
CA ILE A 140 9.77 6.07 -13.57
C ILE A 140 11.28 5.97 -13.70
N ASP A 141 11.86 6.57 -14.73
CA ASP A 141 13.30 6.53 -14.99
C ASP A 141 14.07 7.69 -14.34
N THR A 142 13.38 8.68 -13.76
CA THR A 142 14.06 9.76 -13.05
C THR A 142 14.93 9.19 -11.91
N PRO A 143 16.13 9.74 -11.68
CA PRO A 143 16.99 9.27 -10.58
C PRO A 143 16.31 9.36 -9.21
N ALA A 144 15.46 10.37 -9.00
CA ALA A 144 14.69 10.53 -7.78
C ALA A 144 13.67 9.39 -7.60
N PHE A 145 12.90 9.06 -8.64
CA PHE A 145 11.92 7.97 -8.58
C PHE A 145 12.61 6.63 -8.34
N ARG A 146 13.61 6.28 -9.16
CA ARG A 146 14.33 5.00 -9.04
C ARG A 146 14.97 4.80 -7.68
N ARG A 147 15.56 5.84 -7.11
CA ARG A 147 16.17 5.77 -5.77
C ARG A 147 15.14 5.53 -4.66
N THR A 148 13.94 6.08 -4.81
CA THR A 148 12.89 5.96 -3.79
C THR A 148 12.10 4.67 -3.92
N PHE A 149 11.77 4.29 -5.15
CA PHE A 149 10.77 3.27 -5.47
C PHE A 149 11.29 2.11 -6.32
N GLY A 150 12.46 2.25 -6.93
CA GLY A 150 12.98 1.28 -7.89
C GLY A 150 12.11 1.21 -9.16
N THR A 151 11.41 0.09 -9.33
CA THR A 151 10.49 -0.18 -10.45
C THR A 151 9.21 -0.82 -9.91
N PHE A 152 8.27 -1.16 -10.79
CA PHE A 152 7.07 -1.89 -10.39
C PHE A 152 7.41 -3.22 -9.72
N THR A 153 6.56 -3.59 -8.76
CA THR A 153 6.72 -4.78 -7.92
C THR A 153 5.62 -5.81 -8.23
N GLY A 154 5.87 -7.05 -7.83
CA GLY A 154 4.89 -8.13 -7.92
C GLY A 154 5.06 -9.04 -9.14
N GLU A 155 4.06 -9.89 -9.36
CA GLU A 155 4.11 -10.94 -10.37
C GLU A 155 4.13 -10.38 -11.80
N GLN A 156 4.90 -11.05 -12.66
CA GLN A 156 4.94 -10.77 -14.09
C GLN A 156 4.51 -12.00 -14.90
N LEU A 157 3.93 -11.76 -16.06
CA LEU A 157 3.77 -12.77 -17.10
C LEU A 157 5.15 -13.14 -17.66
N THR A 158 5.34 -14.41 -17.99
CA THR A 158 6.57 -14.85 -18.68
C THR A 158 6.62 -14.42 -20.14
N ARG A 159 5.44 -14.25 -20.75
CA ARG A 159 5.26 -13.84 -22.15
C ARG A 159 4.54 -12.50 -22.23
N MET A 160 4.62 -11.86 -23.39
CA MET A 160 3.85 -10.66 -23.68
C MET A 160 2.35 -10.93 -23.50
N PRO A 161 1.59 -10.03 -22.84
CA PRO A 161 0.14 -10.17 -22.75
C PRO A 161 -0.49 -10.24 -24.15
N GLN A 162 -1.56 -11.05 -24.28
CA GLN A 162 -2.27 -11.20 -25.54
C GLN A 162 -2.84 -9.85 -26.02
N GLY A 163 -2.68 -9.56 -27.31
CA GLY A 163 -3.17 -8.34 -27.94
C GLY A 163 -2.19 -7.16 -27.91
N PHE A 164 -0.94 -7.40 -27.52
CA PHE A 164 0.15 -6.42 -27.58
C PHE A 164 1.28 -6.96 -28.49
N PRO A 165 1.87 -6.11 -29.35
CA PRO A 165 3.02 -6.50 -30.18
C PRO A 165 4.19 -7.02 -29.34
N ALA A 166 4.92 -8.00 -29.87
CA ALA A 166 6.06 -8.58 -29.16
C ALA A 166 7.27 -7.64 -29.11
N ASP A 167 7.35 -6.72 -30.06
CA ASP A 167 8.39 -5.71 -30.26
C ASP A 167 8.02 -4.34 -29.67
N THR A 168 6.95 -4.25 -28.86
CA THR A 168 6.58 -3.02 -28.16
C THR A 168 7.78 -2.51 -27.36
N PRO A 169 8.24 -1.27 -27.60
CA PRO A 169 9.27 -0.64 -26.79
C PRO A 169 8.90 -0.70 -25.31
N ARG A 170 9.83 -1.20 -24.49
CA ARG A 170 9.62 -1.43 -23.04
C ARG A 170 8.43 -2.32 -22.69
N GLY A 171 8.12 -3.28 -23.56
CA GLY A 171 7.04 -4.24 -23.36
C GLY A 171 7.18 -5.09 -22.08
N GLU A 172 8.36 -5.14 -21.45
CA GLU A 172 8.51 -5.72 -20.12
C GLU A 172 7.59 -5.09 -19.06
N LEU A 173 7.30 -3.79 -19.17
CA LEU A 173 6.38 -3.09 -18.26
C LEU A 173 4.94 -3.58 -18.42
N LEU A 174 4.56 -4.07 -19.60
CA LEU A 174 3.22 -4.62 -19.82
C LEU A 174 3.03 -6.00 -19.18
N ARG A 175 4.12 -6.69 -18.79
CA ARG A 175 4.04 -8.03 -18.21
C ARG A 175 3.60 -8.03 -16.76
N PHE A 176 3.70 -6.90 -16.05
CA PHE A 176 3.24 -6.81 -14.67
C PHE A 176 1.75 -7.12 -14.53
N LYS A 177 1.41 -7.86 -13.47
CA LYS A 177 0.01 -8.14 -13.09
C LYS A 177 -0.56 -7.11 -12.13
N SER A 178 0.29 -6.27 -11.54
CA SER A 178 -0.06 -5.13 -10.71
C SER A 178 0.96 -4.04 -10.95
N TYR A 179 0.51 -2.79 -10.96
CA TYR A 179 1.37 -1.63 -11.22
C TYR A 179 1.52 -0.89 -9.91
N VAL A 180 2.34 -1.45 -9.03
CA VAL A 180 2.59 -0.91 -7.69
C VAL A 180 4.06 -0.69 -7.50
N VAL A 181 4.41 0.48 -6.97
CA VAL A 181 5.75 0.76 -6.47
C VAL A 181 5.74 0.80 -4.96
N MET A 182 6.87 0.42 -4.35
CA MET A 182 7.00 0.32 -2.89
C MET A 182 8.30 0.97 -2.44
N SER A 183 8.28 1.62 -1.29
CA SER A 183 9.44 2.17 -0.61
C SER A 183 9.42 1.72 0.85
N VAL A 184 10.27 0.74 1.17
CA VAL A 184 10.53 0.34 2.56
C VAL A 184 11.34 1.44 3.24
N LYS A 185 10.93 1.82 4.45
CA LYS A 185 11.60 2.83 5.26
C LYS A 185 11.99 2.22 6.61
N PRO A 186 13.02 2.76 7.29
CA PRO A 186 13.24 2.39 8.69
C PRO A 186 12.07 2.85 9.55
N GLU A 187 11.80 2.17 10.66
CA GLU A 187 10.76 2.60 11.61
C GLU A 187 10.93 4.03 12.09
N SER A 188 12.20 4.46 12.24
CA SER A 188 12.57 5.83 12.61
C SER A 188 12.03 6.89 11.65
N TYR A 189 11.78 6.52 10.38
CA TYR A 189 11.12 7.40 9.42
C TYR A 189 9.73 7.75 9.91
N PHE A 190 8.91 6.75 10.27
CA PHE A 190 7.50 6.96 10.65
C PHE A 190 7.32 7.55 12.05
N THR A 191 8.33 7.44 12.90
CA THR A 191 8.31 8.01 14.26
C THR A 191 8.96 9.39 14.35
N ALA A 192 9.60 9.87 13.28
CA ALA A 192 10.17 11.20 13.25
C ALA A 192 9.03 12.25 13.37
N PRO A 193 9.23 13.39 14.05
CA PRO A 193 8.19 14.42 14.20
C PRO A 193 7.68 14.98 12.86
N ASP A 194 8.55 14.97 11.85
CA ASP A 194 8.38 15.54 10.51
C ASP A 194 8.10 14.49 9.43
N TRP A 195 7.76 13.25 9.80
CA TRP A 195 7.60 12.15 8.83
C TRP A 195 6.49 12.36 7.77
N LEU A 196 5.59 13.31 8.02
CA LEU A 196 4.50 13.73 7.14
C LEU A 196 4.86 14.90 6.20
N ASP A 197 6.07 15.44 6.31
CA ASP A 197 6.59 16.52 5.49
C ASP A 197 7.55 15.99 4.40
#